data_AF-A0A931X520-F1
#
_entry.id   AF-A0A931X520-F1
#
_cell.length_a   1.000
_cell.length_b   1.000
_cell.length_c   1.000
_cell.angle_alpha   90.00
_cell.angle_beta   90.00
_cell.angle_gamma   90.00
#
_symmetry.space_group_name_H-M   'P 1'
#
loop_
_entity.id
_entity.type
_entity.pdbx_description
1 polymer ?
#
loop_
_entity_poly.entity_id
_entity_poly.type
_entity_poly.pdbx_seq_one_letter_code
_entity_poly.pdbx_strand_id
1 'polypeptide(L)'
;MDPTQTIRVQIPGEDHHRRLISCQDACPVHTDARGYVRAIADGRFSEAYLIARGPNPFASICGRVCGAPCEAACRRGKVPRVDDDG
;
A
#
# COMPACT_ATOMS: atom_id res chain seq x y z
N MET A 1 -18.02 24.64 27.41
CA MET A 1 -16.62 24.35 26.99
C MET A 1 -15.73 25.11 27.94
N ASP A 2 -14.91 24.40 28.71
CA ASP A 2 -13.98 25.02 29.63
C ASP A 2 -12.74 25.52 28.84
N PRO A 3 -12.49 26.83 28.75
CA PRO A 3 -11.35 27.38 28.02
C PRO A 3 -9.98 27.05 28.67
N THR A 4 -9.97 26.45 29.87
CA THR A 4 -8.75 26.03 30.59
C THR A 4 -8.46 24.53 30.51
N GLN A 5 -9.32 23.76 29.83
CA GLN A 5 -9.12 22.32 29.71
C GLN A 5 -7.97 21.98 28.75
N THR A 6 -6.85 21.51 29.31
CA THR A 6 -5.71 21.03 28.52
C THR A 6 -6.01 19.66 27.92
N ILE A 7 -6.05 19.57 26.58
CA ILE A 7 -6.18 18.28 25.87
C ILE A 7 -4.79 17.65 25.75
N ARG A 8 -4.62 16.43 26.27
CA ARG A 8 -3.38 15.66 26.10
C ARG A 8 -3.38 14.99 24.73
N VAL A 9 -2.62 15.56 23.79
CA VAL A 9 -2.43 15.01 22.43
C VAL A 9 -1.16 14.16 22.38
N GLN A 10 -1.20 13.09 21.60
CA GLN A 10 -0.02 12.30 21.23
C GLN A 10 0.19 12.44 19.72
N ILE A 11 1.40 12.81 19.31
CA ILE A 11 1.75 12.91 17.90
C ILE A 11 2.22 11.52 17.43
N PRO A 12 1.59 10.92 16.41
CA PRO A 12 2.01 9.63 15.91
C PRO A 12 3.42 9.69 15.28
N GLY A 13 4.25 8.68 15.55
CA GLY A 13 5.57 8.53 14.94
C GLY A 13 5.52 7.91 13.53
N GLU A 14 6.69 7.73 12.88
CA GLU A 14 6.79 7.22 11.51
C GLU A 14 6.11 5.84 11.32
N ASP A 15 6.31 4.92 12.27
CA ASP A 15 5.74 3.57 12.19
C ASP A 15 4.21 3.59 12.12
N HIS A 16 3.58 4.57 12.76
CA HIS A 16 2.13 4.74 12.65
C HIS A 16 1.74 4.98 11.19
N HIS A 17 2.44 5.89 10.49
CA HIS A 17 2.16 6.19 9.08
C HIS A 17 2.44 5.02 8.15
N ARG A 18 3.52 4.26 8.40
CA ARG A 18 3.87 3.08 7.60
C ARG A 18 2.76 2.01 7.65
N ARG A 19 2.22 1.74 8.84
CA ARG A 19 1.11 0.77 9.04
C ARG A 19 -0.21 1.19 8.38
N LEU A 20 -0.42 2.48 8.11
CA LEU A 20 -1.62 2.96 7.38
C LEU A 20 -1.61 2.58 5.89
N ILE A 21 -0.48 2.08 5.38
CA ILE A 21 -0.34 1.52 4.04
C ILE A 21 -0.61 0.01 4.11
N SER A 22 -1.88 -0.36 4.29
CA SER A 22 -2.27 -1.73 4.63
C SER A 22 -1.72 -2.80 3.67
N CYS A 23 -1.66 -2.52 2.36
CA CYS A 23 -1.11 -3.48 1.39
C CYS A 23 0.41 -3.65 1.49
N GLN A 24 1.15 -2.59 1.85
CA GLN A 24 2.61 -2.64 2.01
C GLN A 24 3.00 -3.21 3.38
N ASP A 25 2.22 -2.90 4.41
CA ASP A 25 2.38 -3.46 5.76
C ASP A 25 2.12 -4.97 5.78
N ALA A 26 1.10 -5.44 5.06
CA ALA A 26 0.79 -6.86 4.94
C ALA A 26 1.76 -7.66 4.05
N CYS A 27 2.54 -6.99 3.20
CA CYS A 27 3.54 -7.66 2.37
C CYS A 27 4.76 -8.03 3.22
N PRO A 28 5.19 -9.31 3.27
CA PRO A 28 6.34 -9.72 4.10
C PRO A 28 7.66 -9.02 3.76
N VAL A 29 7.77 -8.52 2.53
CA VAL A 29 8.96 -7.79 2.04
C VAL A 29 8.65 -6.32 1.78
N HIS A 30 7.50 -5.80 2.23
CA HIS A 30 7.14 -4.39 2.11
C HIS A 30 7.20 -3.80 0.69
N THR A 31 6.89 -4.60 -0.33
CA THR A 31 6.74 -4.12 -1.72
C THR A 31 5.66 -3.02 -1.79
N ASP A 32 5.99 -1.89 -2.43
CA ASP A 32 5.03 -0.80 -2.64
C ASP A 32 4.10 -1.09 -3.82
N ALA A 33 3.00 -1.79 -3.52
CA ALA A 33 1.98 -2.13 -4.50
C ALA A 33 1.26 -0.91 -5.09
N ARG A 34 1.08 0.17 -4.33
CA ARG A 34 0.47 1.39 -4.89
C ARG A 34 1.41 2.06 -5.88
N GLY A 35 2.69 2.15 -5.54
CA GLY A 35 3.72 2.77 -6.36
C GLY A 35 3.81 2.11 -7.72
N TYR A 36 4.04 0.80 -7.76
CA TYR A 36 4.21 0.12 -9.05
C TYR A 36 2.90 0.08 -9.88
N VAL A 37 1.73 -0.07 -9.24
CA VAL A 37 0.44 -0.05 -9.97
C VAL A 37 0.16 1.33 -10.58
N ARG A 38 0.47 2.42 -9.87
CA ARG A 38 0.35 3.78 -10.41
C ARG A 38 1.30 4.02 -11.58
N ALA A 39 2.56 3.61 -11.43
CA ALA A 39 3.53 3.72 -12.52
C ALA A 39 3.08 2.92 -13.77
N ILE A 40 2.47 1.74 -13.60
CA ILE A 40 1.85 0.98 -14.70
C ILE A 40 0.71 1.77 -15.35
N ALA A 41 -0.20 2.35 -14.55
CA ALA A 41 -1.31 3.15 -15.06
C ALA A 41 -0.83 4.38 -15.85
N ASP A 42 0.31 4.96 -15.46
CA ASP A 42 0.96 6.07 -16.17
C ASP A 42 1.80 5.63 -17.39
N GLY A 43 1.87 4.32 -17.71
CA GLY A 43 2.70 3.78 -18.78
C GLY A 43 4.21 3.71 -18.48
N ARG A 44 4.62 3.98 -17.23
CA ARG A 44 6.02 3.98 -16.76
C ARG A 44 6.46 2.59 -16.31
N PHE A 45 6.48 1.63 -17.22
CA PHE A 45 6.73 0.21 -16.90
C PHE A 45 8.11 -0.07 -16.28
N SER A 46 9.16 0.59 -16.77
CA SER A 46 10.52 0.42 -16.21
C SER A 46 10.58 0.87 -14.75
N GLU A 47 9.92 1.98 -14.42
CA GLU A 47 9.84 2.49 -13.06
C GLU A 47 9.00 1.58 -12.17
N ALA A 48 7.86 1.09 -12.67
CA ALA A 48 7.05 0.10 -11.96
C ALA A 48 7.85 -1.15 -11.60
N TYR A 49 8.67 -1.66 -12.53
CA TYR A 49 9.56 -2.78 -12.27
C TYR A 49 10.58 -2.45 -11.18
N LEU A 50 11.22 -1.27 -11.23
CA LEU A 50 12.18 -0.83 -10.21
C LEU A 50 11.54 -0.70 -8.82
N ILE A 51 10.33 -0.16 -8.74
CA ILE A 51 9.57 -0.05 -7.49
C ILE A 51 9.26 -1.45 -6.93
N ALA A 52 8.71 -2.34 -7.76
CA ALA A 52 8.33 -3.68 -7.33
C ALA A 52 9.53 -4.50 -6.86
N ARG A 53 10.64 -4.44 -7.60
CA ARG A 53 11.86 -5.21 -7.28
C ARG A 53 12.70 -4.63 -6.16
N GLY A 54 12.53 -3.34 -5.85
CA GLY A 54 13.37 -2.60 -4.90
C GLY A 54 13.59 -3.36 -3.60
N PRO A 55 12.51 -3.75 -2.89
CA PRO A 55 12.62 -4.59 -1.70
C PRO A 55 12.44 -6.09 -2.00
N ASN A 56 12.05 -6.47 -3.21
CA ASN A 56 11.73 -7.85 -3.58
C ASN A 56 12.55 -8.31 -4.81
N PRO A 57 13.71 -8.96 -4.63
CA PRO A 57 14.51 -9.44 -5.76
C PRO A 57 13.80 -10.51 -6.61
N PHE A 58 12.70 -11.08 -6.10
CA PHE A 58 11.90 -12.12 -6.72
C PHE A 58 10.54 -11.60 -7.21
N ALA A 59 10.40 -10.31 -7.50
CA ALA A 59 9.13 -9.67 -7.88
C ALA A 59 8.36 -10.43 -8.97
N SER A 60 9.04 -10.94 -10.00
CA SER A 60 8.41 -11.68 -11.11
C SER A 60 7.76 -13.01 -10.66
N ILE A 61 8.42 -13.77 -9.78
CA ILE A 61 7.87 -15.04 -9.29
C ILE A 61 6.85 -14.80 -8.18
N CYS A 62 7.15 -13.91 -7.22
CA CYS A 62 6.24 -13.55 -6.13
C CYS A 62 4.90 -12.99 -6.66
N GLY A 63 4.93 -12.20 -7.74
CA GLY A 63 3.71 -11.70 -8.38
C GLY A 63 2.81 -12.79 -8.98
N ARG A 64 3.31 -14.03 -9.13
CA ARG A 64 2.54 -15.18 -9.64
C ARG A 64 2.14 -16.18 -8.55
N VAL A 65 2.99 -16.37 -7.54
CA VAL A 65 2.86 -17.51 -6.61
C VAL A 65 2.62 -17.11 -5.16
N CYS A 66 2.79 -15.84 -4.79
CA CYS A 66 2.54 -15.46 -3.40
C CYS A 66 1.05 -15.58 -3.06
N GLY A 67 0.73 -15.80 -1.78
CA GLY A 67 -0.66 -15.85 -1.31
C GLY A 67 -1.39 -14.50 -1.30
N ALA A 68 -0.83 -13.48 -1.96
CA ALA A 68 -1.37 -12.13 -2.09
C ALA A 68 -1.91 -11.50 -0.78
N PRO A 69 -1.16 -11.52 0.35
CA PRO A 69 -1.63 -10.90 1.60
C PRO A 69 -1.86 -9.39 1.44
N CYS A 70 -1.13 -8.75 0.52
CA CYS A 70 -1.32 -7.36 0.15
C CYS A 70 -2.70 -7.06 -0.46
N GLU A 71 -3.29 -8.01 -1.19
CA GLU A 71 -4.64 -7.87 -1.77
C GLU A 71 -5.72 -8.04 -0.71
N ALA A 72 -5.56 -9.03 0.18
CA ALA A 72 -6.48 -9.26 1.30
C ALA A 72 -6.57 -8.04 2.24
N ALA A 73 -5.44 -7.37 2.48
CA ALA A 73 -5.40 -6.14 3.30
C ALA A 73 -5.80 -4.87 2.53
N CYS A 74 -6.00 -4.94 1.21
CA CYS A 74 -6.13 -3.77 0.36
C CYS A 74 -7.42 -2.97 0.65
N ARG A 75 -7.27 -1.65 0.83
CA ARG A 75 -8.42 -0.74 1.01
C ARG A 75 -9.30 -0.65 -0.24
N ARG A 76 -8.74 -0.81 -1.45
CA ARG A 76 -9.50 -0.75 -2.71
C ARG A 76 -10.58 -1.85 -2.79
N GLY A 77 -10.33 -3.02 -2.19
CA GLY A 77 -11.31 -4.11 -2.15
C GLY A 77 -12.51 -3.84 -1.25
N LYS A 78 -12.46 -2.80 -0.41
CA LYS A 78 -13.56 -2.38 0.47
C LYS A 78 -14.43 -1.27 -0.12
N VAL A 79 -14.01 -0.71 -1.25
CA VAL A 79 -14.74 0.35 -1.95
C VAL A 79 -15.51 -0.31 -3.09
N PRO A 80 -16.81 0.00 -3.26
CA PRO A 80 -17.57 -0.46 -4.43
C PRO A 80 -16.82 -0.17 -5.73
N ARG A 81 -16.89 -1.09 -6.69
CA ARG A 81 -16.46 -0.77 -8.05
C ARG A 81 -17.45 0.25 -8.61
N VAL A 82 -16.91 1.31 -9.21
CA VAL A 82 -17.68 2.36 -9.90
C VAL A 82 -17.78 2.08 -11.39
N ASP A 83 -17.04 1.06 -11.81
CA ASP A 83 -16.80 0.60 -13.16
C ASP A 83 -17.05 -0.91 -13.20
N ASP A 84 -18.31 -1.22 -13.41
CA ASP A 84 -18.70 -2.00 -14.56
C ASP A 84 -18.16 -1.37 -15.87
N ASP A 85 -17.12 -1.97 -16.46
CA ASP A 85 -17.10 -2.12 -17.92
C ASP A 85 -18.14 -3.21 -18.34
N GLY A 86 -19.29 -3.26 -17.64
CA GLY A 86 -20.26 -4.36 -17.50
C GLY A 86 -20.80 -4.57 -16.09
#